data_AF-A0A9D8J7T3-F1
#
_entry.id   AF-A0A9D8J7T3-F1
#
_cell.length_a   1.000
_cell.length_b   1.000
_cell.length_c   1.000
_cell.angle_alpha   90.00
_cell.angle_beta   90.00
_cell.angle_gamma   90.00
#
_symmetry.space_group_name_H-M   'P 1'
#
loop_
_entity.id
_entity.type
_entity.pdbx_description
1 polymer ?
#
loop_
_entity_poly.entity_id
_entity_poly.type
_entity_poly.pdbx_seq_one_letter_code
_entity_poly.pdbx_strand_id
1 'polypeptide(L)' 'MKHPRVKKCFSTTEAARLLLRQPQTLRVWAMTGKGPITPLRIHGRLAWRESDVLRLINDGVRRANR' A
#
# COMPACT_ATOMS: atom_id res chain seq x y z
N MET A 1 7.17 -24.70 15.21
CA MET A 1 7.06 -23.30 15.67
C MET A 1 6.26 -22.52 14.63
N LYS A 2 5.03 -22.07 14.94
CA LYS A 2 4.29 -21.18 14.04
C LYS A 2 5.02 -19.83 14.07
N HIS A 3 5.75 -19.48 13.02
CA HIS A 3 6.30 -18.12 12.92
C HIS A 3 5.15 -17.14 13.16
N PRO A 4 5.32 -16.12 14.02
CA PRO A 4 4.30 -15.09 14.20
C PRO A 4 3.95 -14.60 12.79
N ARG A 5 2.67 -14.66 12.40
CA ARG A 5 2.21 -14.43 11.03
C ARG A 5 2.78 -13.09 10.54
N VAL A 6 3.90 -13.13 9.83
CA VAL A 6 4.58 -11.92 9.37
C VAL A 6 3.62 -11.29 8.38
N LYS A 7 3.06 -10.14 8.74
CA LYS A 7 2.18 -9.40 7.83
C LYS A 7 3.05 -8.94 6.66
N LYS A 8 2.81 -9.52 5.49
CA LYS A 8 3.55 -9.20 4.28
C LYS A 8 3.31 -7.74 3.92
N CYS A 9 4.40 -7.02 3.69
CA CYS A 9 4.38 -5.60 3.33
C CYS A 9 5.21 -5.40 2.07
N PHE A 10 4.78 -4.45 1.25
CA PHE A 10 5.48 -4.01 0.05
C PHE A 10 6.32 -2.78 0.35
N SER A 11 7.43 -2.65 -0.37
CA SER A 11 8.12 -1.37 -0.54
C SER A 11 7.24 -0.37 -1.30
N THR A 12 7.59 0.91 -1.24
CA THR A 12 6.90 1.96 -1.99
C THR A 12 6.89 1.69 -3.50
N THR A 13 7.98 1.15 -4.06
CA THR A 13 8.06 0.87 -5.50
C THR A 13 7.14 -0.28 -5.91
N GLU A 14 7.11 -1.36 -5.13
CA GLU A 14 6.22 -2.52 -5.38
C GLU A 14 4.75 -2.11 -5.26
N ALA A 15 4.38 -1.41 -4.19
CA ALA A 15 3.02 -0.93 -4.00
C ALA A 15 2.58 0.03 -5.10
N ALA A 16 3.46 0.93 -5.53
CA ALA A 16 3.19 1.85 -6.64
C ALA A 16 2.93 1.12 -7.95
N ARG A 17 3.77 0.10 -8.27
CA ARG A 17 3.59 -0.73 -9.47
C ARG A 17 2.24 -1.44 -9.46
N LEU A 18 1.86 -2.05 -8.34
CA LEU A 18 0.57 -2.76 -8.21
C LEU A 18 -0.63 -1.82 -8.34
N LEU A 19 -0.52 -0.59 -7.84
CA LEU A 19 -1.58 0.43 -7.90
C LEU A 19 -1.61 1.21 -9.23
N LEU A 20 -0.70 0.90 -10.17
CA LEU A 20 -0.52 1.66 -11.41
C LEU A 20 -0.30 3.16 -11.14
N ARG A 21 0.48 3.47 -10.10
CA ARG A 21 0.85 4.83 -9.69
C ARG A 21 2.37 5.02 -9.74
N GLN A 22 2.79 6.28 -9.76
CA GLN A 22 4.19 6.62 -9.57
C GLN A 22 4.57 6.51 -8.08
N PRO A 23 5.79 6.06 -7.72
CA PRO A 23 6.23 6.00 -6.32
C PRO A 23 6.13 7.33 -5.57
N GLN A 24 6.27 8.45 -6.28
CA GLN A 24 6.16 9.79 -5.70
C GLN A 24 4.75 10.07 -5.16
N THR A 25 3.70 9.57 -5.84
CA THR A 25 2.32 9.69 -5.37
C THR A 25 2.15 9.04 -4.00
N LEU A 26 2.73 7.86 -3.81
CA LEU A 26 2.69 7.16 -2.52
C LEU A 26 3.49 7.89 -1.43
N ARG A 27 4.63 8.52 -1.78
CA ARG A 27 5.37 9.38 -0.83
C ARG A 27 4.54 10.61 -0.42
N VAL A 28 3.82 11.22 -1.36
CA VAL A 28 2.90 12.33 -1.06
C VAL A 28 1.77 11.87 -0.15
N TRP A 29 1.18 10.69 -0.37
CA TRP A 29 0.20 10.12 0.56
C TRP A 29 0.77 9.91 1.96
N ALA A 30 1.99 9.38 2.06
CA ALA A 30 2.69 9.18 3.32
C ALA A 30 2.98 10.49 4.07
N MET A 31 3.31 11.55 3.33
CA MET A 31 3.65 12.87 3.87
C MET A 31 2.39 13.62 4.33
N THR A 32 1.35 13.63 3.49
CA THR A 32 0.13 14.42 3.73
C THR A 32 -0.88 13.71 4.61
N GLY A 33 -0.80 12.38 4.72
CA GLY A 33 -1.83 11.56 5.36
C GLY A 33 -3.15 11.49 4.58
N LYS A 34 -3.22 12.08 3.37
CA LYS A 34 -4.44 12.24 2.57
C LYS A 34 -4.53 11.24 1.41
N GLY A 35 -4.03 10.03 1.61
CA GLY A 35 -4.11 8.93 0.63
C GLY A 35 -5.22 7.93 0.95
N PRO A 36 -5.65 7.12 -0.03
CA PRO A 36 -6.63 6.04 0.19
C PRO A 36 -6.10 4.91 1.09
N ILE A 37 -4.78 4.81 1.23
CA ILE A 37 -4.09 3.90 2.14
C ILE A 37 -2.93 4.63 2.81
N THR A 38 -2.53 4.18 3.99
CA THR A 38 -1.46 4.76 4.80
C THR A 38 -0.31 3.77 4.99
N PRO A 39 0.96 4.20 4.92
CA PRO A 39 2.08 3.31 5.16
C PRO A 39 2.28 3.00 6.65
N LEU A 40 2.88 1.86 6.93
CA LEU A 40 3.57 1.56 8.18
C LEU A 40 4.97 2.17 8.13
N ARG A 41 5.43 2.70 9.27
CA ARG A 41 6.81 3.15 9.45
C ARG A 41 7.59 2.07 10.18
N ILE A 42 8.53 1.43 9.48
CA ILE A 42 9.36 0.35 10.03
C ILE A 42 10.81 0.82 9.94
N HIS A 43 11.43 1.15 11.06
CA HIS A 43 12.81 1.67 11.14
C HIS A 43 13.07 2.82 10.13
N GLY A 44 12.15 3.79 10.05
CA GLY A 44 12.27 4.93 9.12
C GLY A 44 11.94 4.63 7.65
N ARG A 45 11.66 3.38 7.29
CA ARG A 45 11.21 2.99 5.94
C ARG A 45 9.69 2.97 5.85
N LEU A 46 9.18 3.34 4.68
CA LEU A 46 7.77 3.22 4.35
C LEU A 46 7.47 1.80 3.87
N ALA A 47 6.56 1.13 4.56
CA ALA A 47 6.07 -0.19 4.22
C ALA A 47 4.55 -0.14 3.99
N TRP A 48 4.06 -0.75 2.93
CA TRP A 48 2.64 -0.74 2.56
C TRP A 48 2.05 -2.13 2.79
N ARG A 49 1.01 -2.25 3.62
CA ARG A 49 0.42 -3.57 3.91
C ARG A 49 -0.16 -4.17 2.64
N GLU A 50 0.15 -5.45 2.39
CA GLU A 50 -0.41 -6.18 1.23
C GLU A 50 -1.94 -6.14 1.24
N SER A 51 -2.56 -6.33 2.40
CA SER A 51 -4.02 -6.28 2.56
C SER A 51 -4.64 -4.96 2.12
N ASP A 52 -3.99 -3.83 2.43
CA ASP A 52 -4.52 -2.51 2.13
C ASP A 52 -4.40 -2.20 0.64
N VAL A 53 -3.26 -2.56 0.03
CA VAL A 53 -3.02 -2.44 -1.41
C VAL A 53 -4.02 -3.27 -2.20
N LEU A 54 -4.20 -4.55 -1.83
CA LEU A 54 -5.15 -5.44 -2.51
C LEU A 54 -6.60 -4.98 -2.35
N ARG A 55 -6.98 -4.50 -1.15
CA ARG A 55 -8.32 -3.93 -0.93
C ARG A 55 -8.56 -2.74 -1.85
N LEU A 56 -7.60 -1.82 -1.95
CA LEU A 56 -7.72 -0.64 -2.81
C LEU A 56 -7.86 -1.00 -4.30
N ILE A 57 -7.10 -1.98 -4.78
CA ILE A 57 -7.22 -2.49 -6.16
C ILE A 57 -8.63 -3.04 -6.39
N ASN A 58 -9.09 -3.92 -5.51
CA ASN A 58 -10.40 -4.54 -5.62
C ASN A 58 -11.53 -3.49 -5.56
N ASP A 59 -11.41 -2.48 -4.69
CA ASP A 59 -12.36 -1.37 -4.62
C ASP A 59 -12.34 -0.51 -5.89
N GLY A 60 -11.19 -0.37 -6.56
CA GLY A 60 -11.07 0.28 -7.86
C GLY A 60 -11.77 -0.50 -8.97
N VAL A 61 -11.52 -1.81 -9.03
CA VAL A 61 -12.14 -2.73 -10.02
C VAL A 61 -13.66 -2.74 -9.86
N ARG A 62 -14.17 -2.86 -8.62
CA ARG A 62 -15.62 -2.84 -8.34
C ARG A 62 -16.32 -1.56 -8.79
N ARG A 63 -15.64 -0.41 -8.68
CA ARG A 63 -16.19 0.87 -9.13
C ARG A 63 -16.18 1.01 -10.65
N ALA A 64 -15.24 0.37 -11.34
CA ALA A 64 -15.17 0.39 -12.81
C ALA A 64 -16.23 -0.51 -13.47
N ASN A 65 -16.67 -1.58 -12.81
CA ASN A 65 -17.68 -2.52 -13.31
C ASN A 65 -19.13 -2.13 -12.99
N ARG A 66 -19.36 -0.90 -12.53
CA ARG A 66 -20.69 -0.36 -12.25
C ARG A 66 -21.03 0.70 -13.29
#